data_AF-W7QHF0-F1
#
_entry.id   AF-W7QHF0-F1
#
_cell.length_a   1.000
_cell.length_b   1.000
_cell.length_c   1.000
_cell.angle_alpha   90.00
_cell.angle_beta   90.00
_cell.angle_gamma   90.00
#
_symmetry.space_group_name_H-M   'P 1'
#
loop_
_entity.id
_entity.type
_entity.pdbx_description
1 polymer ?
#
loop_
_entity_poly.entity_id
_entity_poly.type
_entity_poly.pdbx_seq_one_letter_code
_entity_poly.pdbx_strand_id
1 'polypeptide(L)'
;MQAKAYLANSKHEVLVKDQARVQRKKAVNLPSHSILVGLPQKVNYAFNSRSCAIVGLWQGEFLDVGPNIQGRGKDGSLAMGEWLFHQPHAIKPSNDTSCQFIKYTTIGEPKFYYQQQGYEFAVTGTSNNKNQLSLSYQVKKLPANTNQARMLEFVLPQVDKLTVSSKQGEISAGKFKIDLSKHSSFSLQLNLANVQ
;
A
#
# COMPACT_ATOMS: atom_id res chain seq x y z
N MET A 1 15.66 -36.90 8.06
CA MET A 1 16.05 -35.55 8.55
C MET A 1 16.45 -34.55 7.44
N GLN A 2 16.60 -34.94 6.16
CA GLN A 2 17.14 -34.06 5.10
C GLN A 2 16.14 -33.04 4.51
N ALA A 3 14.84 -33.33 4.47
CA ALA A 3 13.87 -32.41 3.83
C ALA A 3 13.65 -31.08 4.58
N LYS A 4 13.74 -31.08 5.92
CA LYS A 4 13.60 -29.87 6.74
C LYS A 4 14.81 -28.93 6.60
N ALA A 5 16.01 -29.49 6.46
CA ALA A 5 17.25 -28.73 6.28
C ALA A 5 17.38 -28.15 4.87
N TYR A 6 16.89 -28.87 3.84
CA TYR A 6 16.77 -28.33 2.48
C TYR A 6 15.73 -27.21 2.41
N LEU A 7 14.62 -27.40 3.13
CA LEU A 7 13.64 -26.40 3.55
C LEU A 7 14.28 -25.06 3.92
N ALA A 8 15.11 -25.10 4.98
CA ALA A 8 15.64 -23.97 5.72
C ALA A 8 16.49 -22.98 4.89
N ASN A 9 17.11 -23.43 3.79
CA ASN A 9 18.05 -22.65 3.00
C ASN A 9 17.57 -22.27 1.59
N SER A 10 16.36 -22.67 1.17
CA SER A 10 15.84 -22.28 -0.13
C SER A 10 15.12 -20.93 -0.05
N LYS A 11 15.75 -19.89 -0.60
CA LYS A 11 15.03 -18.68 -1.00
C LYS A 11 13.90 -19.07 -1.95
N HIS A 12 12.68 -18.63 -1.65
CA HIS A 12 11.53 -18.84 -2.52
C HIS A 12 11.04 -17.47 -2.99
N GLU A 13 11.67 -16.98 -4.04
CA GLU A 13 11.45 -15.64 -4.56
C GLU A 13 10.17 -15.58 -5.40
N VAL A 14 9.31 -14.62 -5.08
CA VAL A 14 8.16 -14.24 -5.88
C VAL A 14 8.53 -12.96 -6.61
N LEU A 15 9.03 -13.10 -7.83
CA LEU A 15 9.42 -11.97 -8.68
C LEU A 15 8.21 -11.39 -9.42
N VAL A 16 8.31 -10.12 -9.82
CA VAL A 16 7.31 -9.41 -10.63
C VAL A 16 7.98 -8.97 -11.92
N LYS A 17 7.48 -9.47 -13.06
CA LYS A 17 8.07 -9.21 -14.38
C LYS A 17 7.19 -8.29 -15.21
N ASP A 18 6.05 -8.79 -15.67
CA ASP A 18 5.29 -8.10 -16.72
C ASP A 18 4.03 -7.39 -16.21
N GLN A 19 3.42 -7.93 -15.14
CA GLN A 19 2.19 -7.42 -14.56
C GLN A 19 2.26 -7.41 -13.04
N ALA A 20 1.48 -6.51 -12.44
CA ALA A 20 1.37 -6.43 -10.99
C ALA A 20 1.00 -7.79 -10.38
N ARG A 21 1.58 -8.10 -9.23
CA ARG A 21 1.26 -9.31 -8.46
C ARG A 21 0.77 -8.95 -7.08
N VAL A 22 -0.27 -9.64 -6.66
CA VAL A 22 -0.86 -9.48 -5.32
C VAL A 22 -0.56 -10.73 -4.49
N GLN A 23 -0.05 -10.54 -3.28
CA GLN A 23 0.23 -11.62 -2.34
C GLN A 23 -0.40 -11.31 -0.99
N ARG A 24 -1.09 -12.31 -0.42
CA ARG A 24 -1.66 -12.24 0.93
C ARG A 24 -0.95 -13.25 1.82
N LYS A 25 0.22 -12.84 2.31
CA LYS A 25 1.05 -13.60 3.24
C LYS A 25 1.45 -12.70 4.40
N LYS A 26 1.68 -13.29 5.57
CA LYS A 26 2.33 -12.56 6.66
C LYS A 26 3.69 -12.08 6.15
N ALA A 27 4.05 -10.84 6.42
CA ALA A 27 5.33 -10.27 6.06
C ALA A 27 5.96 -9.60 7.28
N VAL A 28 7.29 -9.68 7.37
CA VAL A 28 8.04 -9.03 8.44
C VAL A 28 7.88 -7.51 8.31
N ASN A 29 7.82 -6.80 9.45
CA ASN A 29 7.64 -5.34 9.56
C ASN A 29 6.31 -4.76 9.04
N LEU A 30 5.37 -5.62 8.64
CA LEU A 30 4.03 -5.21 8.24
C LEU A 30 2.97 -5.72 9.22
N PRO A 31 1.87 -4.97 9.41
CA PRO A 31 0.77 -5.42 10.25
C PRO A 31 0.10 -6.67 9.68
N SER A 32 -0.57 -7.42 10.55
CA SER A 32 -1.52 -8.46 10.12
C SER A 32 -2.56 -7.90 9.14
N HIS A 33 -3.06 -8.73 8.23
CA HIS A 33 -4.00 -8.33 7.18
C HIS A 33 -3.44 -7.38 6.11
N SER A 34 -2.12 -7.27 6.00
CA SER A 34 -1.49 -6.60 4.87
C SER A 34 -1.61 -7.44 3.60
N ILE A 35 -1.99 -6.79 2.51
CA ILE A 35 -2.04 -7.32 1.15
C ILE A 35 -0.90 -6.63 0.39
N LEU A 36 0.07 -7.43 -0.02
CA LEU A 36 1.29 -6.96 -0.67
C LEU A 36 1.06 -6.88 -2.17
N VAL A 37 1.49 -5.80 -2.78
CA VAL A 37 1.41 -5.57 -4.22
C VAL A 37 2.79 -5.24 -4.74
N GLY A 38 3.26 -6.05 -5.68
CA GLY A 38 4.50 -5.79 -6.38
C GLY A 38 4.23 -5.34 -7.80
N LEU A 39 4.95 -4.32 -8.26
CA LEU A 39 4.82 -3.75 -9.59
C LEU A 39 6.07 -4.05 -10.45
N PRO A 40 5.94 -4.19 -11.78
CA PRO A 40 7.05 -4.46 -12.70
C PRO A 40 8.27 -3.54 -12.55
N GLN A 41 8.02 -2.28 -12.17
CA GLN A 41 9.05 -1.25 -12.00
C GLN A 41 9.86 -1.41 -10.72
N LYS A 42 9.71 -2.52 -9.98
CA LYS A 42 10.38 -2.79 -8.70
C LYS A 42 10.00 -1.78 -7.61
N VAL A 43 8.77 -1.28 -7.66
CA VAL A 43 8.17 -0.44 -6.64
C VAL A 43 7.00 -1.21 -6.06
N ASN A 44 7.09 -1.53 -4.78
CA ASN A 44 6.16 -2.45 -4.14
C ASN A 44 5.51 -1.77 -2.94
N TYR A 45 4.24 -2.05 -2.69
CA TYR A 45 3.51 -1.44 -1.57
C TYR A 45 2.62 -2.46 -0.86
N ALA A 46 2.18 -2.11 0.35
CA ALA A 46 1.27 -2.92 1.14
C ALA A 46 0.03 -2.14 1.53
N PHE A 47 -1.15 -2.66 1.18
CA PHE A 47 -2.44 -2.16 1.64
C PHE A 47 -2.93 -3.00 2.81
N ASN A 48 -3.35 -2.38 3.91
CA ASN A 48 -3.90 -3.11 5.05
C ASN A 48 -5.43 -3.15 5.00
N SER A 49 -6.02 -4.34 4.96
CA SER A 49 -7.48 -4.49 4.85
C SER A 49 -8.24 -4.24 6.16
N ARG A 50 -7.55 -3.98 7.28
CA ARG A 50 -8.18 -3.65 8.56
C ARG A 50 -8.17 -2.15 8.85
N SER A 51 -7.14 -1.43 8.41
CA SER A 51 -7.03 0.02 8.57
C SER A 51 -7.27 0.81 7.29
N CYS A 52 -7.43 0.13 6.14
CA CYS A 52 -7.61 0.74 4.81
C CYS A 52 -6.47 1.71 4.43
N ALA A 53 -5.27 1.43 4.92
CA ALA A 53 -4.10 2.29 4.79
C ALA A 53 -3.04 1.65 3.90
N ILE A 54 -2.19 2.48 3.29
CA ILE A 54 -0.91 2.03 2.75
C ILE A 54 0.10 2.00 3.88
N VAL A 55 0.52 0.80 4.27
CA VAL A 55 1.31 0.55 5.49
C VAL A 55 2.76 0.18 5.21
N GLY A 56 3.15 0.17 3.94
CA GLY A 56 4.54 -0.01 3.55
C GLY A 56 4.78 0.29 2.07
N LEU A 57 6.00 0.70 1.78
CA LEU A 57 6.55 0.96 0.46
C LEU A 57 8.03 0.56 0.46
N TRP A 58 8.44 -0.26 -0.50
CA TRP A 58 9.83 -0.65 -0.70
C TRP A 58 10.19 -0.68 -2.17
N GLN A 59 11.47 -0.46 -2.46
CA GLN A 59 12.03 -0.48 -3.80
C GLN A 59 12.99 -1.65 -3.94
N GLY A 60 12.81 -2.45 -4.98
CA GLY A 60 13.57 -3.68 -5.22
C GLY A 60 12.69 -4.83 -5.70
N GLU A 61 13.22 -6.05 -5.61
CA GLU A 61 12.44 -7.26 -5.87
C GLU A 61 11.29 -7.39 -4.87
N PHE A 62 10.29 -8.18 -5.25
CA PHE A 62 9.02 -8.15 -4.53
C PHE A 62 9.09 -8.88 -3.19
N LEU A 63 9.16 -10.22 -3.17
CA LEU A 63 9.11 -10.98 -1.91
C LEU A 63 9.94 -12.27 -1.95
N ASP A 64 10.56 -12.61 -0.82
CA ASP A 64 10.99 -13.97 -0.50
C ASP A 64 9.98 -14.59 0.47
N VAL A 65 9.27 -15.62 0.00
CA VAL A 65 8.27 -16.34 0.79
C VAL A 65 8.82 -17.61 1.45
N GLY A 66 10.13 -17.86 1.34
CA GLY A 66 10.78 -19.06 1.87
C GLY A 66 10.55 -19.27 3.37
N PRO A 67 10.79 -18.26 4.22
CA PRO A 67 10.51 -18.38 5.65
C PRO A 67 9.03 -18.71 5.92
N ASN A 68 8.10 -18.10 5.18
CA ASN A 68 6.67 -18.36 5.31
C ASN A 68 6.31 -19.82 4.98
N ILE A 69 6.94 -20.42 3.97
CA ILE A 69 6.75 -21.83 3.60
C ILE A 69 7.32 -22.75 4.68
N GLN A 70 8.56 -22.51 5.12
CA GLN A 70 9.27 -23.30 6.13
C GLN A 70 8.53 -23.30 7.48
N GLY A 71 8.11 -22.11 7.93
CA GLY A 71 7.36 -21.90 9.16
C GLY A 71 5.88 -22.31 9.07
N ARG A 72 5.43 -22.90 7.96
CA ARG A 72 4.02 -23.28 7.72
C ARG A 72 3.06 -22.12 7.97
N GLY A 73 3.44 -20.93 7.50
CA GLY A 73 2.67 -19.70 7.65
C GLY A 73 2.93 -18.90 8.94
N LYS A 74 3.69 -19.43 9.90
CA LYS A 74 4.01 -18.74 11.17
C LYS A 74 5.01 -17.61 10.98
N ASP A 75 6.01 -17.84 10.14
CA ASP A 75 7.05 -16.86 9.82
C ASP A 75 6.61 -15.96 8.65
N GLY A 76 7.05 -14.71 8.69
CA GLY A 76 6.70 -13.73 7.66
C GLY A 76 7.58 -13.89 6.42
N SER A 77 7.01 -13.65 5.25
CA SER A 77 7.75 -13.35 4.04
C SER A 77 8.62 -12.10 4.25
N LEU A 78 9.71 -12.01 3.49
CA LEU A 78 10.64 -10.89 3.51
C LEU A 78 10.42 -10.01 2.28
N ALA A 79 10.33 -8.69 2.47
CA ALA A 79 10.45 -7.75 1.37
C ALA A 79 11.88 -7.80 0.82
N MET A 80 12.01 -7.95 -0.50
CA MET A 80 13.32 -8.06 -1.16
C MET A 80 13.80 -6.72 -1.71
N GLY A 81 14.12 -5.79 -0.84
CA GLY A 81 14.61 -4.49 -1.26
C GLY A 81 14.70 -3.53 -0.10
N GLU A 82 14.90 -2.26 -0.44
CA GLU A 82 15.06 -1.20 0.52
C GLU A 82 13.70 -0.60 0.88
N TRP A 83 13.40 -0.57 2.18
CA TRP A 83 12.20 0.09 2.67
C TRP A 83 12.32 1.60 2.54
N LEU A 84 11.27 2.22 1.98
CA LEU A 84 11.09 3.67 2.01
C LEU A 84 10.32 4.05 3.27
N PHE A 85 9.28 3.29 3.58
CA PHE A 85 8.64 3.29 4.89
C PHE A 85 7.89 1.97 5.12
N HIS A 86 7.65 1.68 6.40
CA HIS A 86 6.70 0.68 6.87
C HIS A 86 6.14 1.13 8.23
N GLN A 87 5.25 0.35 8.82
CA GLN A 87 4.71 0.62 10.16
C GLN A 87 5.85 1.00 11.15
N PRO A 88 5.69 2.05 11.98
CA PRO A 88 4.46 2.81 12.27
C PRO A 88 4.04 3.83 11.21
N HIS A 89 4.86 4.10 10.21
CA HIS A 89 4.54 5.05 9.14
C HIS A 89 3.51 4.46 8.16
N ALA A 90 2.54 5.28 7.75
CA ALA A 90 1.49 4.87 6.83
C ALA A 90 0.87 6.09 6.12
N ILE A 91 0.25 5.84 4.97
CA ILE A 91 -0.71 6.77 4.36
C ILE A 91 -2.10 6.30 4.78
N LYS A 92 -2.76 7.08 5.62
CA LYS A 92 -4.06 6.74 6.19
C LYS A 92 -4.88 8.00 6.44
N PRO A 93 -6.21 7.92 6.50
CA PRO A 93 -7.01 9.05 6.98
C PRO A 93 -6.61 9.46 8.40
N SER A 94 -6.64 10.76 8.66
CA SER A 94 -6.19 11.37 9.92
C SER A 94 -7.08 10.98 11.10
N ASN A 95 -8.38 10.89 10.86
CA ASN A 95 -9.34 10.46 11.87
C ASN A 95 -9.33 8.94 11.96
N ASP A 96 -9.11 8.43 13.17
CA ASP A 96 -9.23 7.00 13.46
C ASP A 96 -10.70 6.60 13.31
N THR A 97 -11.01 5.98 12.19
CA THR A 97 -12.37 5.72 11.75
C THR A 97 -12.44 4.28 11.26
N SER A 98 -13.56 3.63 11.55
CA SER A 98 -13.76 2.24 11.18
C SER A 98 -13.59 2.06 9.67
N CYS A 99 -12.57 1.29 9.29
CA CYS A 99 -12.37 0.80 7.94
C CYS A 99 -13.22 -0.45 7.73
N GLN A 100 -13.97 -0.48 6.64
CA GLN A 100 -14.66 -1.69 6.18
C GLN A 100 -14.14 -2.06 4.80
N PHE A 101 -13.27 -3.06 4.74
CA PHE A 101 -12.80 -3.60 3.48
C PHE A 101 -13.91 -4.37 2.75
N ILE A 102 -14.11 -4.09 1.46
CA ILE A 102 -15.13 -4.73 0.64
C ILE A 102 -14.51 -5.85 -0.20
N LYS A 103 -13.57 -5.49 -1.09
CA LYS A 103 -12.98 -6.42 -2.06
C LYS A 103 -11.70 -5.86 -2.67
N TYR A 104 -11.00 -6.69 -3.42
CA TYR A 104 -9.87 -6.27 -4.25
C TYR A 104 -9.81 -7.07 -5.56
N THR A 105 -9.15 -6.50 -6.58
CA THR A 105 -8.82 -7.20 -7.82
C THR A 105 -7.37 -7.66 -7.82
N THR A 106 -7.10 -8.78 -8.50
CA THR A 106 -5.75 -9.34 -8.65
C THR A 106 -5.29 -9.45 -10.10
N ILE A 107 -6.18 -9.18 -11.06
CA ILE A 107 -5.91 -9.23 -12.50
C ILE A 107 -5.81 -7.78 -13.01
N GLY A 108 -4.81 -7.50 -13.83
CA GLY A 108 -4.52 -6.14 -14.30
C GLY A 108 -3.97 -5.27 -13.17
N GLU A 109 -4.47 -4.05 -13.05
CA GLU A 109 -4.11 -3.13 -11.96
C GLU A 109 -4.91 -3.48 -10.68
N PRO A 110 -4.24 -3.86 -9.58
CA PRO A 110 -4.91 -4.16 -8.33
C PRO A 110 -5.64 -2.93 -7.77
N LYS A 111 -6.95 -3.08 -7.56
CA LYS A 111 -7.82 -2.07 -6.97
C LYS A 111 -8.38 -2.58 -5.66
N PHE A 112 -8.29 -1.76 -4.60
CA PHE A 112 -8.85 -2.05 -3.29
C PHE A 112 -10.09 -1.19 -3.06
N TYR A 113 -11.21 -1.85 -2.73
CA TYR A 113 -12.48 -1.22 -2.47
C TYR A 113 -12.79 -1.30 -0.98
N TYR A 114 -13.14 -0.17 -0.38
CA TYR A 114 -13.41 -0.10 1.05
C TYR A 114 -14.30 1.09 1.40
N GLN A 115 -14.91 1.03 2.59
CA GLN A 115 -15.61 2.17 3.18
C GLN A 115 -14.84 2.75 4.35
N GLN A 116 -14.81 4.08 4.40
CA GLN A 116 -14.21 4.83 5.49
C GLN A 116 -14.82 6.23 5.57
N GLN A 117 -15.11 6.71 6.78
CA GLN A 117 -15.76 8.02 6.99
C GLN A 117 -17.11 8.19 6.26
N GLY A 118 -17.82 7.08 6.01
CA GLY A 118 -19.08 7.06 5.25
C GLY A 118 -18.92 7.09 3.73
N TYR A 119 -17.70 7.30 3.22
CA TYR A 119 -17.38 7.22 1.79
C TYR A 119 -17.06 5.78 1.42
N GLU A 120 -17.37 5.40 0.17
CA GLU A 120 -16.79 4.22 -0.46
C GLU A 120 -15.68 4.66 -1.42
N PHE A 121 -14.49 4.10 -1.26
CA PHE A 121 -13.33 4.38 -2.10
C PHE A 121 -12.93 3.17 -2.92
N ALA A 122 -12.30 3.45 -4.06
CA ALA A 122 -11.39 2.55 -4.73
C ALA A 122 -9.99 3.17 -4.76
N VAL A 123 -8.95 2.43 -4.37
CA VAL A 123 -7.54 2.86 -4.49
C VAL A 123 -6.75 1.88 -5.36
N THR A 124 -5.90 2.41 -6.23
CA THR A 124 -4.91 1.66 -7.02
C THR A 124 -3.54 2.29 -6.89
N GLY A 125 -2.50 1.47 -6.86
CA GLY A 125 -1.11 1.90 -6.94
C GLY A 125 -0.51 1.51 -8.28
N THR A 126 0.02 2.48 -9.03
CA THR A 126 0.68 2.29 -10.33
C THR A 126 2.03 2.97 -10.38
N SER A 127 2.94 2.47 -11.22
CA SER A 127 4.32 2.92 -11.32
C SER A 127 4.71 2.93 -12.79
N ASN A 128 5.14 4.07 -13.31
CA ASN A 128 5.60 4.17 -14.71
C ASN A 128 7.13 4.07 -14.81
N ASN A 129 7.83 4.30 -13.70
CA ASN A 129 9.27 4.15 -13.57
C ASN A 129 9.61 3.64 -12.16
N LYS A 130 10.87 3.30 -11.93
CA LYS A 130 11.33 2.74 -10.65
C LYS A 130 11.32 3.72 -9.47
N ASN A 131 11.19 5.02 -9.72
CA ASN A 131 11.36 6.08 -8.72
C ASN A 131 10.04 6.76 -8.33
N GLN A 132 8.89 6.22 -8.74
CA GLN A 132 7.60 6.83 -8.44
C GLN A 132 6.50 5.79 -8.26
N LEU A 133 5.69 5.96 -7.21
CA LEU A 133 4.39 5.31 -7.06
C LEU A 133 3.28 6.36 -7.12
N SER A 134 2.30 6.17 -8.00
CA SER A 134 1.05 6.93 -8.00
C SER A 134 -0.01 6.14 -7.27
N LEU A 135 -0.52 6.68 -6.15
CA LEU A 135 -1.71 6.16 -5.48
C LEU A 135 -2.93 6.95 -5.93
N SER A 136 -3.79 6.33 -6.74
CA SER A 136 -4.99 6.96 -7.29
C SER A 136 -6.22 6.50 -6.52
N TYR A 137 -6.94 7.46 -5.93
CA TYR A 137 -8.15 7.26 -5.15
C TYR A 137 -9.36 7.76 -5.95
N GLN A 138 -10.44 6.97 -5.98
CA GLN A 138 -11.72 7.32 -6.58
C GLN A 138 -12.82 7.16 -5.53
N VAL A 139 -13.66 8.18 -5.37
CA VAL A 139 -14.89 8.09 -4.56
C VAL A 139 -15.95 7.37 -5.39
N LYS A 140 -16.41 6.21 -4.90
CA LYS A 140 -17.47 5.40 -5.52
C LYS A 140 -18.85 5.73 -4.96
N LYS A 141 -18.90 6.12 -3.68
CA LYS A 141 -20.14 6.49 -3.00
C LYS A 141 -19.86 7.57 -1.96
N LEU A 142 -20.76 8.54 -1.86
CA LEU A 142 -20.75 9.59 -0.86
C LEU A 142 -21.46 9.12 0.43
N PRO A 143 -21.16 9.72 1.59
CA PRO A 143 -21.90 9.49 2.82
C PRO A 143 -23.39 9.80 2.65
N ALA A 144 -24.24 9.05 3.34
CA ALA A 144 -25.69 9.28 3.31
C ALA A 144 -26.08 10.64 3.91
N ASN A 145 -25.27 11.17 4.84
CA ASN A 145 -25.49 12.48 5.43
C ASN A 145 -24.89 13.59 4.54
N THR A 146 -25.75 14.33 3.85
CA THR A 146 -25.34 15.41 2.94
C THR A 146 -24.75 16.64 3.64
N ASN A 147 -24.92 16.77 4.95
CA ASN A 147 -24.38 17.88 5.73
C ASN A 147 -22.94 17.61 6.22
N GLN A 148 -22.39 16.43 5.94
CA GLN A 148 -21.01 16.12 6.29
C GLN A 148 -20.04 16.92 5.40
N ALA A 149 -19.12 17.65 6.03
CA ALA A 149 -18.05 18.33 5.31
C ALA A 149 -17.30 17.33 4.43
N ARG A 150 -17.11 17.70 3.15
CA ARG A 150 -16.40 16.88 2.15
C ARG A 150 -14.89 17.01 2.19
N MET A 151 -14.38 17.57 3.29
CA MET A 151 -12.96 17.71 3.54
C MET A 151 -12.41 16.40 4.11
N LEU A 152 -11.47 15.80 3.40
CA LEU A 152 -10.69 14.66 3.90
C LEU A 152 -9.29 15.10 4.25
N GLU A 153 -8.76 14.50 5.31
CA GLU A 153 -7.38 14.65 5.72
C GLU A 153 -6.73 13.27 5.81
N PHE A 154 -5.55 13.13 5.21
CA PHE A 154 -4.68 11.97 5.33
C PHE A 154 -3.41 12.35 6.07
N VAL A 155 -2.96 11.48 6.97
CA VAL A 155 -1.60 11.51 7.51
C VAL A 155 -0.68 10.84 6.49
N LEU A 156 0.45 11.47 6.21
CA LEU A 156 1.48 11.00 5.31
C LEU A 156 2.73 10.57 6.10
N PRO A 157 3.50 9.58 5.61
CA PRO A 157 4.80 9.26 6.17
C PRO A 157 5.74 10.46 6.04
N GLN A 158 6.51 10.75 7.08
CA GLN A 158 7.55 11.80 7.09
C GLN A 158 8.91 11.10 7.19
N VAL A 159 9.48 10.77 6.04
CA VAL A 159 10.73 10.01 5.93
C VAL A 159 11.61 10.62 4.84
N ASP A 160 12.93 10.62 5.03
CA ASP A 160 13.86 11.38 4.18
C ASP A 160 13.92 10.90 2.73
N LYS A 161 13.63 9.61 2.49
CA LYS A 161 13.73 8.99 1.16
C LYS A 161 12.46 9.14 0.32
N LEU A 162 11.45 9.87 0.79
CA LEU A 162 10.15 9.96 0.13
C LEU A 162 9.61 11.38 0.14
N THR A 163 9.25 11.89 -1.04
CA THR A 163 8.44 13.10 -1.16
C THR A 163 7.05 12.75 -1.69
N VAL A 164 6.02 13.41 -1.15
CA VAL A 164 4.63 13.21 -1.56
C VAL A 164 4.09 14.50 -2.14
N SER A 165 3.49 14.43 -3.31
CA SER A 165 2.81 15.56 -3.95
C SER A 165 1.41 15.18 -4.46
N SER A 166 0.55 16.18 -4.67
CA SER A 166 -0.77 16.00 -5.25
C SER A 166 -1.16 17.24 -6.05
N LYS A 167 -2.01 17.08 -7.07
CA LYS A 167 -2.58 18.21 -7.83
C LYS A 167 -3.94 18.65 -7.32
N GLN A 168 -4.62 17.80 -6.54
CA GLN A 168 -6.03 17.97 -6.15
C GLN A 168 -6.21 18.46 -4.71
N GLY A 169 -5.13 18.65 -3.97
CA GLY A 169 -5.19 19.07 -2.58
C GLY A 169 -3.86 19.61 -2.09
N GLU A 170 -3.88 20.03 -0.83
CA GLU A 170 -2.77 20.72 -0.20
C GLU A 170 -2.01 19.76 0.72
N ILE A 171 -0.69 19.82 0.68
CA ILE A 171 0.17 19.07 1.60
C ILE A 171 0.88 20.06 2.51
N SER A 172 0.67 19.93 3.81
CA SER A 172 1.35 20.73 4.82
C SER A 172 1.51 19.93 6.11
N ALA A 173 2.66 20.08 6.78
CA ALA A 173 2.96 19.45 8.08
C ALA A 173 2.65 17.93 8.13
N GLY A 174 3.07 17.18 7.11
CA GLY A 174 2.86 15.73 7.02
C GLY A 174 1.41 15.29 6.82
N LYS A 175 0.53 16.20 6.42
CA LYS A 175 -0.87 15.94 6.15
C LYS A 175 -1.24 16.35 4.74
N PHE A 176 -2.10 15.56 4.09
CA PHE A 176 -2.74 15.89 2.84
C PHE A 176 -4.21 16.23 3.10
N LYS A 177 -4.67 17.38 2.62
CA LYS A 177 -6.06 17.83 2.72
C LYS A 177 -6.66 17.97 1.33
N ILE A 178 -7.89 17.48 1.16
CA ILE A 178 -8.63 17.57 -0.09
C ILE A 178 -10.12 17.85 0.14
N ASP A 179 -10.68 18.65 -0.74
CA ASP A 179 -12.12 18.91 -0.85
C ASP A 179 -12.77 18.00 -1.91
N LEU A 180 -13.48 16.96 -1.45
CA LEU A 180 -14.18 16.04 -2.35
C LEU A 180 -15.43 16.64 -3.01
N SER A 181 -15.84 17.86 -2.65
CA SER A 181 -16.87 18.57 -3.42
C SER A 181 -16.35 19.03 -4.79
N LYS A 182 -15.03 19.30 -4.88
CA LYS A 182 -14.35 19.74 -6.11
C LYS A 182 -13.73 18.58 -6.88
N HIS A 183 -13.31 17.54 -6.17
CA HIS A 183 -12.58 16.41 -6.74
C HIS A 183 -13.16 15.08 -6.25
N SER A 184 -13.89 14.37 -7.12
CA SER A 184 -14.36 12.99 -6.84
C SER A 184 -13.27 11.93 -6.98
N SER A 185 -12.07 12.33 -7.38
CA SER A 185 -10.88 11.48 -7.50
C SER A 185 -9.63 12.32 -7.25
N PHE A 186 -8.61 11.70 -6.66
CA PHE A 186 -7.33 12.36 -6.38
C PHE A 186 -6.17 11.38 -6.45
N SER A 187 -4.97 11.91 -6.60
CA SER A 187 -3.76 11.10 -6.62
C SER A 187 -2.72 11.64 -5.65
N LEU A 188 -2.03 10.74 -4.97
CA LEU A 188 -0.78 11.02 -4.27
C LEU A 188 0.37 10.48 -5.11
N GLN A 189 1.26 11.37 -5.54
CA GLN A 189 2.49 11.03 -6.23
C GLN A 189 3.59 10.89 -5.18
N LEU A 190 4.05 9.66 -4.99
CA LEU A 190 5.15 9.32 -4.10
C LEU A 190 6.41 9.27 -4.96
N ASN A 191 7.29 10.26 -4.82
CA ASN A 191 8.58 10.26 -5.51
C ASN A 191 9.64 9.73 -4.55
N LEU A 192 10.25 8.62 -4.95
CA LEU A 192 11.24 7.90 -4.19
C LEU A 192 12.60 8.53 -4.51
N ALA A 193 13.35 8.92 -3.49
CA ALA A 193 14.75 9.29 -3.67
C ALA A 193 15.50 8.10 -4.30
N ASN A 194 16.45 8.37 -5.21
CA ASN A 194 17.26 7.32 -5.79
C ASN A 194 17.92 6.51 -4.66
N VAL A 195 17.49 5.27 -4.48
CA VAL A 195 18.22 4.30 -3.68
C VAL A 195 19.33 3.79 -4.60
N GLN A 196 20.58 4.16 -4.26
CA GLN A 196 21.79 3.70 -4.96
C GLN A 196 21.95 2.18 -4.86
#